data_AF-A0AAW2PSB5-F1
#
_entry.id   AF-A0AAW2PSB5-F1
#
_cell.length_a   1.000
_cell.length_b   1.000
_cell.length_c   1.000
_cell.angle_alpha   90.00
_cell.angle_beta   90.00
_cell.angle_gamma   90.00
#
_symmetry.space_group_name_H-M   'P 1'
#
loop_
_entity.id
_entity.type
_entity.pdbx_description
1 polymer ?
#
loop_
_entity_poly.entity_id
_entity_poly.type
_entity_poly.pdbx_seq_one_letter_code
_entity_poly.pdbx_strand_id
1 'polypeptide(L)'
;MALVRCSRENWGLSNRLFSTQAATSPSTPQAPPPPPPPEKTHFGGLKDEDRIFTNLYGLHDPFLKGAMKRGDWYRTKDLVLKGADWIVNEMKKSGLRGRGGAGFPSGLKWSFMPKASDGRPSYLVVNADESEPGTCKIEKLCAMIHISYWKVV
;
A
#
# COMPACT_ATOMS: atom_id res chain seq x y z
N MET A 1 -3.21 -54.84 64.10
CA MET A 1 -2.92 -55.26 65.50
C MET A 1 -2.52 -53.99 66.27
N ALA A 2 -3.27 -53.62 67.32
CA ALA A 2 -3.12 -52.48 68.29
C ALA A 2 -2.94 -51.05 67.71
N LEU A 3 -3.79 -50.01 67.83
CA LEU A 3 -4.72 -49.42 68.83
C LEU A 3 -4.03 -48.55 69.92
N VAL A 4 -4.59 -47.33 70.12
CA VAL A 4 -4.51 -46.38 71.28
C VAL A 4 -3.38 -45.31 71.21
N ARG A 5 -3.54 -43.99 71.42
CA ARG A 5 -4.65 -43.07 71.81
C ARG A 5 -4.28 -41.59 71.49
N CYS A 6 -5.32 -40.79 71.20
CA CYS A 6 -5.66 -39.46 71.72
C CYS A 6 -4.56 -38.42 72.07
N SER A 7 -4.59 -37.26 71.41
CA SER A 7 -4.85 -35.99 72.12
C SER A 7 -5.52 -34.99 71.18
N ARG A 8 -6.49 -34.28 71.74
CA ARG A 8 -7.42 -33.35 71.11
C ARG A 8 -7.08 -31.98 71.67
N GLU A 9 -6.52 -31.10 70.85
CA GLU A 9 -6.52 -29.67 71.13
C GLU A 9 -7.02 -28.90 69.91
N ASN A 10 -7.90 -27.97 70.24
CA ASN A 10 -8.86 -27.30 69.41
C ASN A 10 -8.34 -25.87 69.11
N TRP A 11 -9.01 -25.19 68.18
CA TRP A 11 -8.98 -23.75 67.90
C TRP A 11 -8.03 -23.22 66.84
N GLY A 12 -8.63 -22.71 65.75
CA GLY A 12 -8.01 -21.71 64.89
C GLY A 12 -8.44 -21.77 63.43
N LEU A 13 -9.73 -21.58 63.12
CA LEU A 13 -10.17 -21.24 61.77
C LEU A 13 -9.52 -19.91 61.35
N SER A 14 -8.51 -19.97 60.49
CA SER A 14 -8.01 -18.81 59.77
C SER A 14 -8.07 -19.10 58.28
N ASN A 15 -9.02 -18.46 57.61
CA ASN A 15 -9.11 -18.39 56.16
C ASN A 15 -7.81 -17.78 55.61
N ARG A 16 -6.86 -18.63 55.22
CA ARG A 16 -5.74 -18.19 54.37
C ARG A 16 -6.29 -17.94 52.97
N LEU A 17 -6.57 -16.67 52.68
CA LEU A 17 -6.64 -16.16 51.31
C LEU A 17 -5.32 -16.53 50.61
N PHE A 18 -5.40 -17.47 49.67
CA PHE A 18 -4.33 -17.70 48.72
C PHE A 18 -4.25 -16.48 47.80
N SER A 19 -3.30 -15.59 48.10
CA SER A 19 -2.87 -14.57 47.14
C SER A 19 -2.04 -15.27 46.07
N THR A 20 -2.65 -15.51 44.91
CA THR A 20 -1.93 -15.85 43.69
C THR A 20 -1.10 -14.64 43.28
N GLN A 21 0.18 -14.62 43.63
CA GLN A 21 1.14 -13.70 43.00
C GLN A 21 1.37 -14.20 41.57
N ALA A 22 0.89 -13.44 40.59
CA ALA A 22 1.25 -13.62 39.19
C ALA A 22 2.73 -13.30 39.01
N ALA A 23 3.51 -14.30 38.57
CA ALA A 23 4.90 -14.12 38.20
C ALA A 23 5.02 -13.03 37.14
N THR A 24 5.68 -11.93 37.50
CA THR A 24 5.94 -10.82 36.58
C THR A 24 7.15 -11.21 35.71
N SER A 25 6.91 -11.51 34.43
CA SER A 25 7.97 -11.71 33.46
C SER A 25 8.78 -10.42 33.30
N PRO A 26 10.12 -10.48 33.20
CA PRO A 26 10.92 -9.28 32.94
C PRO A 26 10.63 -8.78 31.51
N SER A 27 10.15 -7.54 31.40
CA SER A 27 9.97 -6.84 30.13
C SER A 27 11.34 -6.43 29.59
N THR A 28 11.73 -7.00 28.45
CA THR A 28 12.87 -6.51 27.67
C THR A 28 12.64 -5.04 27.33
N PRO A 29 13.64 -4.15 27.47
CA PRO A 29 13.52 -2.75 27.04
C PRO A 29 13.21 -2.71 25.54
N GLN A 30 12.02 -2.21 25.18
CA GLN A 30 11.70 -1.93 23.78
C GLN A 30 12.62 -0.81 23.29
N ALA A 31 13.30 -1.05 22.17
CA ALA A 31 14.07 -0.01 21.49
C ALA A 31 13.16 1.20 21.21
N PRO A 32 13.67 2.43 21.32
CA PRO A 32 12.87 3.62 21.06
C PRO A 32 12.28 3.54 19.64
N PRO A 33 11.01 3.96 19.46
CA PRO A 33 10.39 3.97 18.14
C PRO A 33 11.25 4.84 17.20
N PRO A 34 11.39 4.43 15.93
CA PRO A 34 12.15 5.21 14.96
C PRO A 34 11.57 6.63 14.88
N PRO A 35 12.42 7.66 14.69
CA PRO A 35 11.96 9.03 14.58
C PRO A 35 10.91 9.14 13.47
N PRO A 36 9.83 9.92 13.69
CA PRO A 36 8.82 10.14 12.66
C PRO A 36 9.51 10.71 11.41
N PRO A 37 9.12 10.28 10.19
CA PRO A 37 9.68 10.81 8.98
C PRO A 37 9.54 12.34 8.97
N PRO A 38 10.54 13.08 8.43
CA PRO A 38 10.52 14.53 8.43
C PRO A 38 9.22 15.03 7.80
N GLU A 39 8.40 15.70 8.61
CA GLU A 39 7.14 16.28 8.19
C GLU A 39 7.46 17.47 7.29
N LYS A 40 7.23 17.34 5.99
CA LYS A 40 7.44 18.45 5.04
C LYS A 40 6.35 19.49 5.29
N THR A 41 6.71 20.59 5.93
CA THR A 41 5.78 21.65 6.38
C THR A 41 5.44 22.69 5.30
N HIS A 42 6.08 22.63 4.14
CA HIS A 42 5.81 23.52 3.00
C HIS A 42 5.58 22.71 1.72
N PHE A 43 4.41 22.91 1.09
CA PHE A 43 4.00 22.23 -0.12
C PHE A 43 4.00 23.21 -1.30
N GLY A 44 4.33 22.72 -2.49
CA GLY A 44 4.57 23.55 -3.67
C GLY A 44 6.06 23.72 -3.97
N GLY A 45 6.41 24.02 -5.22
CA GLY A 45 7.80 24.05 -5.69
C GLY A 45 8.29 22.71 -6.27
N LEU A 46 7.52 22.14 -7.21
CA LEU A 46 7.94 20.95 -7.94
C LEU A 46 9.02 21.33 -8.97
N LYS A 47 10.21 20.73 -8.85
CA LYS A 47 11.25 20.93 -9.86
C LYS A 47 10.87 20.24 -11.17
N ASP A 48 11.45 20.70 -12.26
CA ASP A 48 11.18 20.12 -13.58
C ASP A 48 11.64 18.66 -13.69
N GLU A 49 12.71 18.28 -13.00
CA GLU A 49 13.19 16.89 -12.88
C GLU A 49 12.23 15.97 -12.12
N ASP A 50 11.41 16.52 -11.22
CA ASP A 50 10.43 15.76 -10.42
C ASP A 50 9.09 15.58 -11.18
N ARG A 51 8.95 16.18 -12.36
CA ARG A 51 7.74 16.04 -13.20
C ARG A 51 7.72 14.66 -13.86
N ILE A 52 6.74 13.85 -13.48
CA ILE A 52 6.53 12.52 -14.08
C ILE A 52 6.15 12.64 -15.58
N PHE A 53 5.37 13.67 -15.95
CA PHE A 53 4.94 13.90 -17.34
C PHE A 53 5.80 14.98 -17.99
N THR A 54 6.94 14.56 -18.56
CA THR A 54 7.95 15.46 -19.13
C THR A 54 7.58 16.04 -20.50
N ASN A 55 6.77 15.33 -21.30
CA ASN A 55 6.32 15.81 -22.63
C ASN A 55 4.87 16.36 -22.62
N LEU A 56 4.44 16.98 -21.52
CA LEU A 56 3.06 17.48 -21.37
C LEU A 56 2.70 18.66 -22.28
N TYR A 57 3.66 19.22 -23.01
CA TYR A 57 3.41 20.32 -23.96
C TYR A 57 3.70 19.94 -25.41
N GLY A 58 4.00 18.66 -25.70
CA GLY A 58 4.26 18.19 -27.07
C GLY A 58 5.52 18.77 -27.72
N LEU A 59 6.48 19.25 -26.92
CA LEU A 59 7.75 19.81 -27.40
C LEU A 59 8.69 18.74 -27.97
N HIS A 60 8.45 17.48 -27.61
CA HIS A 60 9.25 16.34 -28.03
C HIS A 60 8.37 15.31 -28.76
N ASP A 61 9.02 14.43 -29.52
CA ASP A 61 8.38 13.33 -30.24
C ASP A 61 7.54 12.45 -29.28
N PRO A 62 6.21 12.34 -29.47
CA PRO A 62 5.35 11.52 -28.60
C PRO A 62 5.49 10.02 -28.88
N PHE A 63 6.07 9.63 -30.02
CA PHE A 63 6.18 8.24 -30.43
C PHE A 63 7.33 7.51 -29.74
N LEU A 64 7.46 6.20 -30.01
CA LEU A 64 8.35 5.27 -29.31
C LEU A 64 9.79 5.78 -29.16
N LYS A 65 10.36 6.38 -30.21
CA LYS A 65 11.74 6.88 -30.20
C LYS A 65 11.93 8.03 -29.20
N GLY A 66 10.99 8.99 -29.17
CA GLY A 66 11.00 10.05 -28.16
C GLY A 66 10.69 9.53 -26.76
N ALA A 67 9.77 8.58 -26.63
CA ALA A 67 9.39 7.96 -25.35
C ALA A 67 10.58 7.24 -24.68
N MET A 68 11.31 6.41 -25.42
CA MET A 68 12.50 5.72 -24.88
C MET A 68 13.58 6.69 -24.39
N LYS A 69 13.75 7.86 -25.03
CA LYS A 69 14.71 8.88 -24.60
C LYS A 69 14.33 9.53 -23.26
N ARG A 70 13.04 9.61 -22.95
CA ARG A 70 12.52 10.17 -21.69
C ARG A 70 12.53 9.16 -20.53
N GLY A 71 12.89 7.90 -20.81
CA GLY A 71 12.82 6.82 -19.84
C GLY A 71 11.48 6.09 -19.82
N ASP A 72 10.56 6.39 -20.74
CA ASP A 72 9.37 5.56 -20.94
C ASP A 72 9.84 4.16 -21.42
N TRP A 73 9.18 3.10 -20.96
CA TRP A 73 9.58 1.70 -21.19
C TRP A 73 10.91 1.26 -20.56
N TYR A 74 11.51 2.08 -19.69
CA TYR A 74 12.75 1.70 -19.00
C TYR A 74 12.52 0.52 -18.05
N ARG A 75 13.22 -0.59 -18.31
CA ARG A 75 13.25 -1.80 -17.47
C ARG A 75 11.86 -2.35 -17.09
N THR A 76 10.85 -2.15 -17.93
CA THR A 76 9.49 -2.65 -17.70
C THR A 76 9.44 -4.17 -17.59
N LYS A 77 10.31 -4.87 -18.32
CA LYS A 77 10.49 -6.33 -18.20
C LYS A 77 10.84 -6.75 -16.77
N ASP A 78 11.78 -6.07 -16.13
CA ASP A 78 12.18 -6.36 -14.74
C ASP A 78 11.01 -6.11 -13.78
N LEU A 79 10.22 -5.06 -14.02
CA LEU A 79 9.04 -4.75 -13.20
C LEU A 79 7.98 -5.86 -13.30
N VAL A 80 7.72 -6.36 -14.51
CA VAL A 80 6.77 -7.47 -14.73
C VAL A 80 7.27 -8.75 -14.04
N LEU A 81 8.57 -9.04 -14.11
CA LEU A 81 9.16 -10.24 -13.49
C LEU A 81 9.11 -10.23 -11.96
N LYS A 82 9.07 -9.06 -11.31
CA LYS A 82 8.88 -8.97 -9.85
C LYS A 82 7.51 -9.44 -9.38
N GLY A 83 6.55 -9.57 -10.29
CA GLY A 83 5.22 -10.10 -10.02
C GLY A 83 4.22 -9.06 -9.53
N ALA A 84 2.93 -9.41 -9.65
CA ALA A 84 1.81 -8.52 -9.35
C ALA A 84 1.77 -8.08 -7.87
N ASP A 85 2.04 -9.00 -6.94
CA ASP A 85 2.02 -8.70 -5.50
C ASP A 85 3.03 -7.62 -5.11
N TRP A 86 4.24 -7.66 -5.70
CA TRP A 86 5.26 -6.64 -5.48
C TRP A 86 4.81 -5.27 -6.01
N ILE A 87 4.24 -5.23 -7.23
CA ILE A 87 3.74 -3.99 -7.84
C ILE A 87 2.61 -3.38 -6.99
N VAL A 88 1.65 -4.20 -6.57
CA VAL A 88 0.52 -3.73 -5.74
C VAL A 88 1.02 -3.19 -4.40
N ASN A 89 2.02 -3.82 -3.78
CA ASN A 89 2.59 -3.36 -2.53
C ASN A 89 3.32 -2.01 -2.67
N GLU A 90 4.15 -1.85 -3.71
CA GLU A 90 4.82 -0.57 -3.98
C GLU A 90 3.81 0.56 -4.27
N MET A 91 2.70 0.25 -4.94
CA MET A 91 1.62 1.21 -5.19
C MET A 91 0.83 1.58 -3.92
N LYS A 92 0.71 0.67 -2.96
CA LYS A 92 0.16 0.98 -1.63
C LYS A 92 1.14 1.86 -0.84
N LYS A 93 2.42 1.54 -0.88
CA LYS A 93 3.50 2.27 -0.20
C LYS A 93 3.68 3.69 -0.74
N SER A 94 3.46 3.92 -2.03
CA SER A 94 3.53 5.25 -2.65
C SER A 94 2.40 6.19 -2.22
N GLY A 95 1.34 5.66 -1.60
CA GLY A 95 0.19 6.46 -1.17
C GLY A 95 -0.60 7.05 -2.34
N LEU A 96 -0.46 6.50 -3.56
CA LEU A 96 -1.15 7.02 -4.73
C LEU A 96 -2.66 6.91 -4.56
N ARG A 97 -3.32 8.06 -4.69
CA ARG A 97 -4.78 8.19 -4.73
C ARG A 97 -5.25 8.38 -6.16
N GLY A 98 -6.44 7.84 -6.45
CA GLY A 98 -7.11 7.99 -7.73
C GLY A 98 -7.16 9.46 -8.15
N ARG A 99 -6.86 9.72 -9.42
CA ARG A 99 -6.82 11.07 -10.00
C ARG A 99 -8.20 11.59 -10.45
N GLY A 100 -9.24 10.74 -10.40
CA GLY A 100 -10.63 11.16 -10.54
C GLY A 100 -11.22 11.66 -9.22
N GLY A 101 -12.45 12.18 -9.26
CA GLY A 101 -13.07 12.89 -8.14
C GLY A 101 -13.20 12.12 -6.81
N ALA A 102 -13.25 10.79 -6.84
CA ALA A 102 -13.42 9.97 -5.64
C ALA A 102 -12.15 9.80 -4.78
N GLY A 103 -10.95 10.07 -5.31
CA GLY A 103 -9.70 10.02 -4.52
C GLY A 103 -9.34 8.66 -3.89
N PHE A 104 -9.94 7.55 -4.36
CA PHE A 104 -9.76 6.22 -3.78
C PHE A 104 -8.30 5.72 -3.87
N PRO A 105 -7.72 5.05 -2.84
CA PRO A 105 -6.34 4.58 -2.89
C PRO A 105 -6.14 3.56 -4.01
N SER A 106 -5.25 3.86 -4.98
CA SER A 106 -5.10 3.06 -6.20
C SER A 106 -4.55 1.66 -5.90
N GLY A 107 -3.54 1.54 -5.04
CA GLY A 107 -2.99 0.23 -4.66
C GLY A 107 -3.98 -0.66 -3.92
N LEU A 108 -4.90 -0.08 -3.14
CA LEU A 108 -5.97 -0.85 -2.49
C LEU A 108 -6.99 -1.35 -3.51
N LYS A 109 -7.39 -0.50 -4.46
CA LYS A 109 -8.31 -0.89 -5.54
C LYS A 109 -7.78 -2.07 -6.33
N TRP A 110 -6.48 -2.08 -6.64
CA TRP A 110 -5.84 -3.14 -7.41
C TRP A 110 -5.78 -4.47 -6.64
N SER A 111 -5.73 -4.43 -5.31
CA SER A 111 -5.73 -5.66 -4.49
C SER A 111 -7.06 -6.38 -4.40
N PHE A 112 -8.16 -5.79 -4.90
CA PHE A 112 -9.45 -6.49 -4.97
C PHE A 112 -9.54 -7.45 -6.15
N MET A 113 -8.55 -7.47 -7.04
CA MET A 113 -8.51 -8.43 -8.13
C MET A 113 -8.33 -9.86 -7.56
N PRO A 114 -9.16 -10.84 -7.98
CA PRO A 114 -8.98 -12.23 -7.58
C PRO A 114 -7.58 -12.75 -7.95
N LYS A 115 -6.87 -13.33 -6.98
CA LYS A 115 -5.55 -13.95 -7.22
C LYS A 115 -5.65 -15.26 -7.98
N ALA A 116 -6.74 -16.00 -7.75
CA ALA A 116 -7.08 -17.18 -8.52
C ALA A 116 -7.96 -16.77 -9.69
N SER A 117 -7.61 -17.22 -10.88
CA SER A 117 -8.44 -17.03 -12.06
C SER A 117 -9.57 -18.06 -12.04
N ASP A 118 -10.81 -17.62 -11.86
CA ASP A 118 -12.02 -18.47 -11.86
C ASP A 118 -12.39 -18.98 -13.27
N GLY A 119 -11.39 -19.18 -14.15
CA GLY A 119 -11.55 -19.45 -15.58
C GLY A 119 -11.99 -18.25 -16.42
N ARG A 120 -12.30 -17.11 -15.81
CA ARG A 120 -12.70 -15.88 -16.51
C ARG A 120 -11.50 -14.96 -16.74
N PRO A 121 -11.33 -14.39 -17.95
CA PRO A 121 -10.29 -13.40 -18.19
C PRO A 121 -10.54 -12.15 -17.35
N SER A 122 -9.49 -11.65 -16.70
CA SER A 122 -9.51 -10.36 -16.02
C SER A 122 -9.20 -9.24 -17.00
N TYR A 123 -9.96 -8.16 -16.96
CA TYR A 123 -9.81 -7.02 -17.87
C TYR A 123 -9.34 -5.77 -17.13
N LEU A 124 -8.51 -4.98 -17.80
CA LEU A 124 -8.10 -3.65 -17.35
C LEU A 124 -8.74 -2.61 -18.26
N VAL A 125 -9.70 -1.88 -17.73
CA VAL A 125 -10.30 -0.73 -18.41
C VAL A 125 -9.58 0.53 -17.96
N VAL A 126 -8.90 1.20 -18.89
CA VAL A 126 -8.30 2.51 -18.66
C VAL A 126 -9.33 3.56 -19.08
N ASN A 127 -9.79 4.36 -18.12
CA ASN A 127 -10.70 5.45 -18.43
C ASN A 127 -9.92 6.59 -19.08
N ALA A 128 -10.19 6.84 -20.36
CA ALA A 128 -9.61 7.92 -21.15
C ALA A 128 -10.66 8.97 -21.57
N ASP A 129 -11.89 8.87 -21.05
CA ASP A 129 -12.93 9.87 -21.24
C ASP A 129 -12.89 10.89 -20.09
N GLU A 130 -12.81 12.16 -20.44
CA GLU A 130 -12.82 13.28 -19.51
C GLU A 130 -13.89 14.28 -19.98
N SER A 131 -15.14 13.83 -19.92
CA SER A 131 -16.33 14.62 -20.25
C SER A 131 -16.71 15.66 -19.17
N GLU A 132 -15.88 15.83 -18.13
CA GLU A 132 -16.09 16.84 -17.09
C GLU A 132 -15.68 18.24 -17.60
N PRO A 133 -16.61 19.22 -17.62
CA PRO A 133 -16.32 20.55 -18.14
C PRO A 133 -15.21 21.22 -17.31
N GLY A 134 -14.13 21.61 -17.99
CA GLY A 134 -12.97 22.28 -17.39
C GLY A 134 -11.79 21.36 -17.07
N THR A 135 -11.86 20.06 -17.36
CA THR A 135 -10.73 19.14 -17.16
C THR A 135 -10.12 18.72 -18.50
N CYS A 136 -8.87 19.13 -18.74
CA CYS A 136 -8.12 18.84 -19.99
C CYS A 136 -6.85 17.99 -19.73
N LYS A 137 -6.83 17.26 -18.62
CA LYS A 137 -5.65 16.52 -18.15
C LYS A 137 -5.45 15.25 -18.98
N ILE A 138 -6.55 14.55 -19.28
CA ILE A 138 -6.59 13.30 -20.02
C ILE A 138 -6.41 13.56 -21.51
N GLU A 139 -7.02 14.60 -22.07
CA GLU A 139 -6.84 14.98 -23.48
C GLU A 139 -5.36 15.19 -23.83
N LYS A 140 -4.66 16.00 -23.03
CA LYS A 140 -3.22 16.23 -23.19
C LYS A 140 -2.41 14.96 -22.95
N LEU A 141 -2.76 14.13 -21.97
CA LEU A 141 -2.02 12.91 -21.71
C LEU A 141 -2.13 11.91 -22.87
N CYS A 142 -3.33 11.69 -23.39
CA CYS A 142 -3.62 10.75 -24.48
C CYS A 142 -3.02 11.20 -25.83
N ALA A 143 -2.95 12.52 -26.09
CA ALA A 143 -2.33 13.02 -27.30
C ALA A 143 -0.79 12.88 -27.28
N MET A 144 -0.16 12.98 -26.10
CA MET A 144 1.30 13.00 -25.98
C MET A 144 1.94 11.69 -25.54
N ILE A 145 1.17 10.78 -24.95
CA ILE A 145 1.55 9.39 -24.74
C ILE A 145 0.70 8.59 -25.70
N HIS A 146 1.32 7.95 -26.69
CA HIS A 146 0.62 7.08 -27.64
C HIS A 146 -0.01 5.89 -26.91
N ILE A 147 -1.19 6.12 -26.34
CA ILE A 147 -2.09 5.08 -25.85
C ILE A 147 -2.79 4.59 -27.11
N SER A 148 -2.27 3.52 -27.70
CA SER A 148 -2.95 2.85 -28.80
C SER A 148 -4.38 2.55 -28.34
N TYR A 149 -5.37 3.20 -28.95
CA TYR A 149 -6.78 2.86 -28.78
C TYR A 149 -6.97 1.42 -29.27
N TRP A 150 -6.83 0.45 -28.38
CA TRP A 150 -7.38 -0.87 -28.61
C TRP A 150 -8.87 -0.74 -28.39
N LYS A 151 -9.58 -0.50 -29.50
CA LYS A 151 -11.03 -0.65 -29.59
C LYS A 151 -11.32 -2.11 -29.25
N VAL A 152 -11.64 -2.37 -27.99
CA VAL A 152 -12.24 -3.64 -27.57
C VAL A 152 -13.65 -3.63 -28.16
N VAL A 153 -13.80 -4.35 -29.27
CA VAL A 153 -15.07 -4.93 -29.70
C VAL A 153 -15.02 -6.40 -29.33
#